data_AF-A0A3A4KA25-F1
#
_entry.id   AF-A0A3A4KA25-F1
#
_cell.length_a   1.000
_cell.length_b   1.000
_cell.length_c   1.000
_cell.angle_alpha   90.00
_cell.angle_beta   90.00
_cell.angle_gamma   90.00
#
_symmetry.space_group_name_H-M   'P 1'
#
loop_
_entity.id
_entity.type
_entity.pdbx_description
1 polymer ?
#
loop_
_entity_poly.entity_id
_entity_poly.type
_entity_poly.pdbx_seq_one_letter_code
_entity_poly.pdbx_strand_id
1 'polypeptide(L)'
;MTLRQLRTEPPHWSTGLMVSVVENPSVIAAAADHLGARTGPIVCTSGQPGAAVLLLVDQLARACARFRYHGDFDWYGIRIANFVRRHCRWEPWRFGCDDYLAAAAVHDGDRLSGAPIDPARDCALGEAMDRIGRQVEEEAVTDLLLGDLGASVLA
;
A
#
# COMPACT_ATOMS: atom_id res chain seq x y z
N MET A 1 -3.50 5.95 15.10
CA MET A 1 -4.65 6.83 15.39
C MET A 1 -5.91 5.99 15.57
N THR A 2 -6.81 6.38 16.47
CA THR A 2 -8.08 5.66 16.67
C THR A 2 -9.25 6.31 15.92
N LEU A 3 -10.32 5.54 15.65
CA LEU A 3 -11.56 6.08 15.05
C LEU A 3 -12.16 7.20 15.90
N ARG A 4 -12.12 7.07 17.23
CA ARG A 4 -12.65 8.09 18.15
C ARG A 4 -11.91 9.41 17.98
N GLN A 5 -10.58 9.39 18.00
CA GLN A 5 -9.75 10.59 17.81
C GLN A 5 -10.07 11.27 16.47
N LEU A 6 -10.15 10.51 15.37
CA LEU A 6 -10.49 11.05 14.05
C LEU A 6 -11.86 11.74 13.99
N ARG A 7 -12.81 11.37 14.86
CA ARG A 7 -14.16 11.95 14.89
C ARG A 7 -14.27 13.13 15.85
N THR A 8 -13.66 13.04 17.02
CA THR A 8 -13.82 14.04 18.08
C THR A 8 -12.79 15.16 17.97
N GLU A 9 -11.60 14.85 17.49
CA GLU A 9 -10.44 15.74 17.42
C GLU A 9 -9.68 15.46 16.11
N PRO A 10 -10.30 15.72 14.94
CA PRO A 10 -9.65 15.46 13.66
C PRO A 10 -8.38 16.32 13.53
N PRO A 11 -7.24 15.76 13.10
CA PRO A 11 -6.05 16.54 12.86
C PRO A 11 -6.26 17.57 11.75
N HIS A 12 -5.49 18.65 11.81
CA HIS A 12 -5.33 19.56 10.68
C HIS A 12 -4.35 18.94 9.69
N TRP A 13 -4.85 18.56 8.52
CA TRP A 13 -4.04 17.99 7.44
C TRP A 13 -3.44 19.10 6.58
N SER A 14 -2.12 19.04 6.36
CA SER A 14 -1.47 19.85 5.32
C SER A 14 -2.03 19.49 3.95
N THR A 15 -2.19 20.48 3.08
CA THR A 15 -2.73 20.25 1.74
C THR A 15 -1.69 19.64 0.81
N GLY A 16 -2.14 18.77 -0.09
CA GLY A 16 -1.29 18.25 -1.18
C GLY A 16 -0.23 17.23 -0.79
N LEU A 17 -0.32 16.63 0.41
CA LEU A 17 0.61 15.59 0.85
C LEU A 17 0.60 14.38 -0.09
N MET A 18 1.77 13.78 -0.31
CA MET A 18 1.87 12.41 -0.83
C MET A 18 1.77 11.42 0.32
N VAL A 19 0.71 10.62 0.34
CA VAL A 19 0.44 9.61 1.35
C VAL A 19 0.72 8.22 0.75
N SER A 20 1.63 7.49 1.39
CA SER A 20 1.90 6.09 1.05
C SER A 20 0.93 5.20 1.81
N VAL A 21 0.27 4.28 1.12
CA VAL A 21 -0.61 3.28 1.72
C VAL A 21 0.06 1.92 1.57
N VAL A 22 0.17 1.20 2.68
CA VAL A 22 0.76 -0.14 2.75
C VAL A 22 -0.22 -1.09 3.43
N GLU A 23 -0.11 -2.38 3.15
CA GLU A 23 -0.97 -3.37 3.78
C GLU A 23 -0.44 -3.79 5.15
N ASN A 24 0.86 -4.02 5.24
CA ASN A 24 1.51 -4.71 6.34
C ASN A 24 2.07 -3.72 7.38
N PRO A 25 1.80 -3.93 8.67
CA PRO A 25 2.39 -3.10 9.73
C PRO A 25 3.92 -3.19 9.82
N SER A 26 4.55 -4.25 9.31
CA SER A 26 6.02 -4.40 9.32
C SER A 26 6.72 -3.28 8.53
N VAL A 27 6.14 -2.80 7.43
CA VAL A 27 6.68 -1.69 6.64
C VAL A 27 6.66 -0.38 7.44
N ILE A 28 5.63 -0.15 8.26
CA ILE A 28 5.57 1.02 9.14
C ILE A 28 6.69 0.97 10.16
N ALA A 29 6.90 -0.19 10.79
CA ALA A 29 7.95 -0.39 11.78
C ALA A 29 9.33 -0.16 11.15
N ALA A 30 9.58 -0.77 9.98
CA ALA A 30 10.83 -0.60 9.25
C ALA A 30 11.07 0.87 8.87
N ALA A 31 10.05 1.60 8.42
CA ALA A 31 10.17 3.02 8.09
C ALA A 31 10.49 3.86 9.33
N ALA A 32 9.83 3.60 10.45
CA ALA A 32 10.11 4.28 11.71
C ALA A 32 11.57 4.05 12.17
N ASP A 33 12.06 2.81 12.08
CA ASP A 33 13.40 2.44 12.52
C ASP A 33 14.51 3.03 11.62
N HIS A 34 14.32 3.03 10.30
CA HIS A 34 15.38 3.40 9.34
C HIS A 34 15.33 4.88 8.92
N LEU A 35 14.14 5.46 8.83
CA LEU A 35 13.94 6.82 8.32
C LEU A 35 13.54 7.80 9.42
N GLY A 36 12.84 7.33 10.46
CA GLY A 36 12.38 8.15 11.58
C GLY A 36 11.55 9.34 11.09
N ALA A 37 11.93 10.55 11.50
CA ALA A 37 11.25 11.80 11.09
C ALA A 37 11.34 12.10 9.58
N ARG A 38 12.20 11.40 8.84
CA ARG A 38 12.27 11.49 7.37
C ARG A 38 11.29 10.56 6.68
N THR A 39 10.47 9.81 7.43
CA THR A 39 9.38 9.03 6.84
C THR A 39 8.29 9.99 6.39
N GLY A 40 8.01 10.05 5.10
CA GLY A 40 6.83 10.76 4.59
C GLY A 40 5.52 10.16 5.15
N PRO A 41 4.37 10.83 4.98
CA PRO A 41 3.09 10.33 5.50
C PRO A 41 2.79 8.92 5.00
N ILE A 42 2.54 7.99 5.93
CA ILE A 42 2.24 6.59 5.65
C ILE A 42 1.01 6.12 6.43
N VAL A 43 0.14 5.34 5.76
CA VAL A 43 -1.06 4.74 6.33
C VAL A 43 -1.01 3.24 6.09
N CYS A 44 -1.10 2.45 7.15
CA CYS A 44 -1.20 0.99 7.04
C CYS A 44 -2.66 0.56 7.16
N THR A 45 -3.10 -0.34 6.27
CA THR A 45 -4.45 -0.92 6.34
C THR A 45 -4.55 -2.07 7.32
N SER A 46 -3.43 -2.77 7.57
CA SER A 46 -3.34 -3.99 8.39
C SER A 46 -4.34 -5.04 7.94
N GLY A 47 -4.30 -5.36 6.64
CA GLY A 47 -5.29 -6.18 5.95
C GLY A 47 -6.51 -5.36 5.47
N GLN A 48 -7.72 -5.91 5.62
CA GLN A 48 -8.95 -5.26 5.15
C GLN A 48 -9.21 -3.95 5.93
N PRO A 49 -9.27 -2.78 5.26
CA PRO A 49 -9.38 -1.50 5.95
C PRO A 49 -10.67 -1.37 6.79
N GLY A 50 -10.51 -1.12 8.08
CA GLY A 50 -11.60 -0.80 9.00
C GLY A 50 -12.03 0.67 8.94
N ALA A 51 -13.07 1.03 9.69
CA ALA A 51 -13.67 2.37 9.67
C ALA A 51 -12.67 3.50 10.01
N ALA A 52 -11.68 3.26 10.87
CA ALA A 52 -10.66 4.25 11.20
C ALA A 52 -9.79 4.61 9.98
N VAL A 53 -9.31 3.60 9.26
CA VAL A 53 -8.48 3.78 8.06
C VAL A 53 -9.30 4.49 6.98
N LEU A 54 -10.55 4.06 6.77
CA LEU A 54 -11.44 4.68 5.79
C LEU A 54 -11.72 6.16 6.11
N LEU A 55 -11.98 6.49 7.37
CA LEU A 55 -12.19 7.88 7.79
C LEU A 55 -10.91 8.71 7.63
N LEU A 56 -9.75 8.14 7.96
CA LEU A 56 -8.46 8.82 7.78
C LEU A 56 -8.20 9.13 6.30
N VAL A 57 -8.39 8.15 5.42
CA VAL A 57 -8.24 8.31 3.97
C VAL A 57 -9.21 9.36 3.42
N ASP A 58 -10.47 9.36 3.84
CA ASP A 58 -11.46 10.38 3.45
C ASP A 58 -11.03 11.79 3.89
N GLN A 59 -10.57 11.96 5.13
CA GLN A 59 -10.09 13.27 5.61
C GLN A 59 -8.86 13.76 4.84
N LEU A 60 -7.89 12.88 4.57
CA LEU A 60 -6.70 13.20 3.77
C LEU A 60 -7.07 13.54 2.33
N ALA A 61 -8.01 12.81 1.72
CA ALA A 61 -8.49 13.09 0.36
C ALA A 61 -9.18 14.46 0.27
N ARG A 62 -9.97 14.84 1.29
CA ARG A 62 -10.55 16.20 1.39
C ARG A 62 -9.51 17.30 1.55
N ALA A 63 -8.35 16.98 2.11
CA ALA A 63 -7.18 17.86 2.14
C ALA A 63 -6.34 17.81 0.85
N CYS A 64 -6.88 17.25 -0.24
CA CYS A 64 -6.21 17.12 -1.53
C CYS A 64 -4.92 16.28 -1.49
N ALA A 65 -4.81 15.34 -0.56
CA ALA A 65 -3.70 14.39 -0.55
C ALA A 65 -3.70 13.54 -1.84
N ARG A 66 -2.51 13.22 -2.33
CA ARG A 66 -2.27 12.22 -3.36
C ARG A 66 -1.92 10.91 -2.68
N PHE A 67 -2.41 9.80 -3.23
CA PHE A 67 -2.17 8.49 -2.66
C PHE A 67 -1.33 7.63 -3.59
N ARG A 68 -0.45 6.83 -3.01
CA ARG A 68 0.21 5.73 -3.68
C ARG A 68 0.05 4.46 -2.85
N TYR A 69 -0.07 3.29 -3.47
CA TYR A 69 -0.40 2.05 -2.78
C TYR A 69 0.61 0.95 -3.09
N HIS A 70 1.01 0.23 -2.05
CA HIS A 70 1.65 -1.08 -2.10
C HIS A 70 0.89 -2.06 -1.21
N GLY A 71 0.98 -3.35 -1.51
CA GLY A 71 0.46 -4.44 -0.70
C GLY A 71 1.01 -5.77 -1.21
N ASP A 72 0.52 -6.87 -0.64
CA ASP A 72 0.97 -8.21 -1.03
C ASP A 72 0.58 -8.53 -2.47
N PHE A 73 1.46 -9.23 -3.18
CA PHE A 73 1.14 -9.86 -4.46
C PHE A 73 0.51 -11.24 -4.23
N ASP A 74 -0.69 -11.24 -3.66
CA ASP A 74 -1.58 -12.38 -3.62
C ASP A 74 -3.02 -11.96 -3.94
N TRP A 75 -3.95 -12.90 -4.07
CA TRP A 75 -5.34 -12.55 -4.40
C TRP A 75 -6.04 -11.75 -3.29
N TYR A 76 -5.66 -11.95 -2.03
CA TYR A 76 -6.20 -11.21 -0.90
C TYR A 76 -5.72 -9.75 -0.89
N GLY A 77 -4.45 -9.50 -1.16
CA GLY A 77 -3.84 -8.19 -1.35
C GLY A 77 -4.41 -7.45 -2.56
N ILE A 78 -4.64 -8.13 -3.69
CA ILE A 78 -5.37 -7.53 -4.83
C ILE A 78 -6.78 -7.12 -4.43
N ARG A 79 -7.49 -7.93 -3.64
CA ARG A 79 -8.83 -7.59 -3.13
C ARG A 79 -8.81 -6.35 -2.24
N ILE A 80 -7.79 -6.19 -1.40
CA ILE A 80 -7.62 -5.00 -0.55
C ILE A 80 -7.29 -3.78 -1.40
N ALA A 81 -6.36 -3.89 -2.34
CA ALA A 81 -6.01 -2.81 -3.27
C ALA A 81 -7.26 -2.30 -4.02
N ASN A 82 -8.06 -3.23 -4.54
CA ASN A 82 -9.34 -2.94 -5.20
C ASN A 82 -10.34 -2.27 -4.24
N PHE A 83 -10.39 -2.67 -2.97
CA PHE A 83 -11.25 -2.06 -1.97
C PHE A 83 -10.81 -0.64 -1.61
N VAL A 84 -9.52 -0.41 -1.37
CA VAL A 84 -8.94 0.92 -1.10
C VAL A 84 -9.21 1.87 -2.27
N ARG A 85 -9.09 1.37 -3.51
CA ARG A 85 -9.34 2.14 -4.74
C ARG A 85 -10.76 2.71 -4.84
N ARG A 86 -11.74 2.03 -4.25
CA ARG A 86 -13.13 2.52 -4.22
C ARG A 86 -13.30 3.74 -3.31
N HIS A 87 -12.36 3.98 -2.40
CA HIS A 87 -12.42 5.04 -1.39
C HIS A 87 -11.47 6.19 -1.70
N CYS A 88 -10.32 5.93 -2.31
CA CYS A 88 -9.42 6.97 -2.80
C CYS A 88 -8.76 6.60 -4.14
N ARG A 89 -8.45 7.62 -4.94
CA ARG A 89 -7.62 7.45 -6.13
C ARG A 89 -6.16 7.35 -5.69
N TRP A 90 -5.56 6.20 -5.93
CA TRP A 90 -4.14 5.96 -5.70
C TRP A 90 -3.43 5.52 -6.99
N GLU A 91 -2.13 5.78 -7.02
CA GLU A 91 -1.20 5.32 -8.05
C GLU A 91 -0.40 4.09 -7.53
N PRO A 92 -0.11 3.08 -8.37
CA PRO A 92 0.74 1.97 -7.99
C PRO A 92 2.08 2.49 -7.51
N TRP A 93 2.51 1.97 -6.36
CA TRP A 93 3.85 2.19 -5.84
C TRP A 93 4.52 0.85 -5.71
N ARG A 94 5.34 0.52 -6.71
CA ARG A 94 5.91 -0.83 -6.88
C ARG A 94 4.85 -1.94 -6.87
N PHE A 95 3.67 -1.67 -7.42
CA PHE A 95 2.51 -2.56 -7.36
C PHE A 95 1.90 -2.73 -8.76
N GLY A 96 2.75 -2.97 -9.74
CA GLY A 96 2.38 -3.29 -11.13
C GLY A 96 2.98 -4.61 -11.60
N CYS A 97 2.68 -4.99 -12.84
CA CYS A 97 3.15 -6.23 -13.46
C CYS A 97 4.68 -6.38 -13.41
N ASP A 98 5.43 -5.34 -13.81
CA ASP A 98 6.90 -5.40 -13.83
C ASP A 98 7.50 -5.55 -12.43
N ASP A 99 6.88 -4.91 -11.43
CA ASP A 99 7.31 -5.03 -10.02
C ASP A 99 7.09 -6.45 -9.51
N TYR A 100 5.93 -7.05 -9.81
CA TYR A 100 5.64 -8.44 -9.47
C TYR A 100 6.64 -9.40 -10.13
N LEU A 101 6.90 -9.24 -11.42
CA LEU A 101 7.83 -10.11 -12.15
C LEU A 101 9.24 -10.02 -11.58
N ALA A 102 9.70 -8.80 -11.25
CA ALA A 102 11.00 -8.59 -10.64
C ALA A 102 11.09 -9.26 -9.25
N ALA A 103 10.07 -9.11 -8.42
CA ALA A 103 10.05 -9.67 -7.08
C ALA A 103 9.91 -11.21 -7.11
N ALA A 104 9.01 -11.76 -7.92
CA ALA A 104 8.79 -13.20 -8.05
C ALA A 104 10.01 -13.94 -8.63
N ALA A 105 10.89 -13.25 -9.36
CA ALA A 105 12.13 -13.83 -9.88
C ALA A 105 13.21 -14.05 -8.81
N VAL A 106 13.18 -13.30 -7.72
CA VAL A 106 14.20 -13.35 -6.66
C VAL A 106 13.68 -13.90 -5.34
N HIS A 107 12.38 -13.84 -5.10
CA HIS A 107 11.74 -14.35 -3.89
C HIS A 107 11.10 -15.71 -4.11
N ASP A 108 11.40 -16.66 -3.22
CA ASP A 108 10.78 -17.98 -3.20
C ASP A 108 9.61 -18.02 -2.23
N GLY A 109 8.52 -17.34 -2.60
CA GLY A 109 7.27 -17.33 -1.87
C GLY A 109 6.39 -18.55 -2.16
N ASP A 110 5.34 -18.69 -1.34
CA ASP A 110 4.36 -19.76 -1.47
C ASP A 110 3.59 -19.71 -2.81
N ARG A 111 2.94 -20.82 -3.16
CA ARG A 111 2.05 -20.84 -4.33
C ARG A 111 0.81 -20.00 -4.07
N LEU A 112 0.34 -19.27 -5.09
CA LEU A 112 -0.95 -18.59 -5.03
C LEU A 112 -2.06 -19.57 -4.69
N SER A 113 -2.97 -19.14 -3.82
CA SER A 113 -4.09 -19.94 -3.36
C SER A 113 -5.38 -19.13 -3.42
N GLY A 114 -6.51 -19.82 -3.57
CA GLY A 114 -7.81 -19.18 -3.76
C GLY A 114 -8.13 -18.86 -5.22
N ALA A 115 -9.26 -18.19 -5.44
CA ALA A 115 -9.72 -17.82 -6.77
C ALA A 115 -8.99 -16.56 -7.27
N PRO A 116 -8.60 -16.50 -8.56
CA PRO A 116 -8.05 -15.30 -9.17
C PRO A 116 -8.96 -14.08 -9.01
N ILE A 117 -8.33 -12.92 -8.80
CA ILE A 117 -9.02 -11.63 -8.69
C ILE A 117 -8.35 -10.63 -9.63
N ASP A 118 -9.14 -10.02 -10.50
CA ASP A 118 -8.65 -9.02 -11.45
C ASP A 118 -8.19 -7.74 -10.74
N PRO A 119 -6.92 -7.32 -10.89
CA PRO A 119 -6.47 -6.03 -10.37
C PRO A 119 -7.13 -4.89 -11.14
N ALA A 120 -7.81 -3.98 -10.44
CA ALA A 120 -8.57 -2.90 -11.06
C ALA A 120 -7.71 -1.83 -11.77
N ARG A 121 -6.39 -1.94 -11.70
CA ARG A 121 -5.43 -0.98 -12.26
C ARG A 121 -4.57 -1.53 -13.39
N ASP A 122 -4.31 -2.82 -13.37
CA ASP A 122 -3.32 -3.45 -14.22
C ASP A 122 -3.75 -4.89 -14.47
N CYS A 123 -4.41 -5.12 -15.61
CA CYS A 123 -4.82 -6.48 -15.96
C CYS A 123 -3.60 -7.38 -16.22
N ALA A 124 -2.48 -6.81 -16.69
CA ALA A 124 -1.26 -7.56 -16.93
C ALA A 124 -0.65 -8.09 -15.61
N LEU A 125 -0.82 -7.38 -14.49
CA LEU A 125 -0.46 -7.89 -13.18
C LEU A 125 -1.22 -9.18 -12.84
N GLY A 126 -2.54 -9.19 -13.04
CA GLY A 126 -3.39 -10.36 -12.77
C GLY A 126 -3.00 -11.57 -13.64
N GLU A 127 -2.77 -11.33 -14.93
CA GLU A 127 -2.31 -12.37 -15.87
C GLU A 127 -0.92 -12.91 -15.50
N ALA A 128 0.00 -12.04 -15.08
CA ALA A 128 1.32 -12.45 -14.65
C ALA A 128 1.25 -13.29 -13.36
N MET A 129 0.44 -12.87 -12.38
CA MET A 129 0.23 -13.61 -11.14
C MET A 129 -0.37 -14.99 -11.40
N ASP A 130 -1.41 -15.09 -12.23
CA ASP A 130 -2.04 -16.37 -12.57
C ASP A 130 -1.06 -17.31 -13.29
N ARG A 131 -0.26 -16.79 -14.23
CA ARG A 131 0.73 -17.56 -14.99
C ARG A 131 1.91 -18.03 -14.13
N ILE A 132 2.44 -17.18 -13.25
CA ILE A 132 3.61 -17.50 -12.41
C ILE A 132 3.20 -18.31 -11.18
N GLY A 133 1.99 -18.09 -10.65
CA GLY A 133 1.42 -18.88 -9.57
C GLY A 133 2.09 -18.68 -8.21
N ARG A 134 2.77 -17.54 -7.99
CA ARG A 134 3.60 -17.28 -6.81
C ARG A 134 3.14 -16.06 -6.03
N GLN A 135 3.05 -16.21 -4.71
CA GLN A 135 2.82 -15.13 -3.77
C GLN A 135 4.13 -14.38 -3.50
N VAL A 136 4.03 -13.07 -3.33
CA VAL A 136 5.13 -12.25 -2.83
C VAL A 136 4.57 -11.34 -1.74
N GLU A 137 5.03 -11.56 -0.51
CA GLU A 137 4.70 -10.72 0.64
C GLU A 137 5.31 -9.32 0.47
N GLU A 138 4.63 -8.30 0.97
CA GLU A 138 5.09 -6.91 0.97
C GLU A 138 6.47 -6.76 1.65
N GLU A 139 6.75 -7.58 2.68
CA GLU A 139 8.06 -7.67 3.34
C GLU A 139 9.22 -7.85 2.36
N ALA A 140 9.01 -8.65 1.32
CA ALA A 140 10.02 -9.06 0.37
C ALA A 140 10.67 -7.86 -0.34
N VAL A 141 9.92 -6.77 -0.51
CA VAL A 141 10.38 -5.56 -1.20
C VAL A 141 10.50 -4.35 -0.27
N THR A 142 10.48 -4.55 1.05
CA THR A 142 10.52 -3.47 2.05
C THR A 142 11.69 -2.50 1.82
N ASP A 143 12.89 -3.00 1.52
CA ASP A 143 14.06 -2.13 1.29
C ASP A 143 13.85 -1.16 0.12
N LEU A 144 13.17 -1.60 -0.93
CA LEU A 144 12.82 -0.76 -2.08
C LEU A 144 11.78 0.29 -1.70
N LEU A 145 10.79 -0.09 -0.89
CA LEU A 145 9.79 0.83 -0.35
C LEU A 145 10.43 1.89 0.55
N LEU A 146 11.36 1.50 1.43
CA LEU A 146 12.09 2.44 2.27
C LEU A 146 12.91 3.43 1.43
N GLY A 147 13.55 2.98 0.36
CA GLY A 147 14.26 3.85 -0.58
C GLY A 147 13.36 4.93 -1.17
N ASP A 148 12.17 4.56 -1.64
CA ASP A 148 11.21 5.51 -2.23
C ASP A 148 10.58 6.44 -1.18
N LEU A 149 10.34 5.94 0.05
CA LEU A 149 9.86 6.75 1.18
C LEU A 149 10.86 7.84 1.56
N GLY A 150 12.14 7.50 1.65
CA GLY A 150 13.20 8.45 1.97
C GLY A 150 13.41 9.51 0.89
N ALA A 151 13.26 9.14 -0.40
CA ALA A 151 13.39 10.08 -1.51
C ALA A 151 12.23 11.09 -1.59
N SER A 152 11.03 10.71 -1.11
CA SER A 152 9.82 11.53 -1.21
C SER A 152 9.80 12.75 -0.28
N VAL A 153 10.75 12.85 0.66
CA VAL A 153 10.88 14.01 1.57
C VAL A 153 11.77 15.11 0.99
N LEU A 154 12.50 14.84 -0.10
CA LEU A 154 13.42 15.79 -0.73
C LEU A 154 12.84 16.53 -1.94
N ALA A 155 11.56 16.30 -2.28
CA ALA A 155 10.86 16.91 -3.41
C ALA A 155 9.76 17.87 -2.94
#